data_AF-A0A6P6VIF8-F1
#
_entry.id   AF-A0A6P6VIF8-F1
#
_cell.length_a   1.000
_cell.length_b   1.000
_cell.length_c   1.000
_cell.angle_alpha   90.00
_cell.angle_beta   90.00
_cell.angle_gamma   90.00
#
_symmetry.space_group_name_H-M   'P 1'
#
loop_
_entity.id
_entity.type
_entity.pdbx_description
1 polymer ?
#
loop_
_entity_poly.entity_id
_entity_poly.type
_entity_poly.pdbx_seq_one_letter_code
_entity_poly.pdbx_strand_id
1 'polypeptide(L)'
;MAELFVPKIIDVLGDVAVKQFGEKVNLVMGVEEEVSNISSKLTTIEKVLHDAERRRLKDRSVGIWLEKLEDTTYEMDDVLDEWNFKIHRAKNERTNQNARMQPTLRNKIMLIDGSK
;
A
#
# COMPACT_ATOMS: atom_id res chain seq x y z
N MET A 1 20.35 -1.71 13.51
CA MET A 1 20.09 -2.15 12.12
C MET A 1 18.59 -2.08 11.84
N ALA A 2 17.73 -2.61 12.73
CA ALA A 2 16.28 -2.48 12.73
C ALA A 2 15.79 -1.02 12.66
N GLU A 3 16.51 -0.10 13.30
CA GLU A 3 16.21 1.34 13.28
C GLU A 3 16.12 1.94 11.87
N LEU A 4 16.73 1.33 10.85
CA LEU A 4 16.65 1.82 9.48
C LEU A 4 15.54 1.14 8.67
N PHE A 5 15.24 -0.12 8.96
CA PHE A 5 14.28 -0.90 8.18
C PHE A 5 12.86 -0.69 8.64
N VAL A 6 12.62 -0.59 9.94
CA VAL A 6 11.24 -0.47 10.44
C VAL A 6 10.60 0.88 10.10
N PRO A 7 11.28 2.03 10.21
CA PRO A 7 10.70 3.30 9.75
C PRO A 7 10.36 3.26 8.26
N LYS A 8 11.20 2.64 7.44
CA LYS A 8 10.94 2.48 5.99
C LYS A 8 9.69 1.63 5.73
N ILE A 9 9.50 0.53 6.44
CA ILE A 9 8.30 -0.32 6.34
C ILE A 9 7.05 0.47 6.77
N ILE A 10 7.17 1.23 7.87
CA ILE A 10 6.09 2.11 8.37
C ILE A 10 5.70 3.14 7.30
N ASP A 11 6.67 3.78 6.68
CA ASP A 11 6.45 4.76 5.61
C ASP A 11 5.74 4.14 4.41
N VAL A 12 6.22 2.97 3.95
CA VAL A 12 5.61 2.25 2.82
C VAL A 12 4.17 1.85 3.13
N LEU A 13 3.90 1.32 4.32
CA LEU A 13 2.54 0.95 4.75
C LEU A 13 1.62 2.17 4.88
N GLY A 14 2.15 3.28 5.40
CA GLY A 14 1.46 4.56 5.45
C GLY A 14 1.08 5.06 4.05
N ASP A 15 2.03 5.02 3.12
CA ASP A 15 1.83 5.41 1.72
C ASP A 15 0.78 4.54 1.00
N VAL A 16 0.81 3.23 1.23
CA VAL A 16 -0.18 2.29 0.66
C VAL A 16 -1.57 2.57 1.22
N ALA A 17 -1.69 2.78 2.52
CA ALA A 17 -2.96 3.17 3.14
C ALA A 17 -3.47 4.47 2.53
N VAL A 18 -2.65 5.53 2.49
CA VAL A 18 -3.04 6.81 1.91
C VAL A 18 -3.40 6.68 0.43
N LYS A 19 -2.70 5.88 -0.39
CA LYS A 19 -3.06 5.72 -1.81
C LYS A 19 -4.36 4.95 -2.01
N GLN A 20 -4.56 3.83 -1.32
CA GLN A 20 -5.77 3.00 -1.50
C GLN A 20 -7.04 3.67 -0.96
N PHE A 21 -6.90 4.38 0.15
CA PHE A 21 -8.00 5.11 0.77
C PHE A 21 -8.17 6.51 0.19
N GLY A 22 -7.07 7.17 -0.17
CA GLY A 22 -6.97 8.49 -0.81
C GLY A 22 -7.55 8.54 -2.23
N GLU A 23 -7.30 7.53 -3.06
CA GLU A 23 -7.91 7.44 -4.41
C GLU A 23 -9.44 7.23 -4.35
N LYS A 24 -10.00 6.90 -3.17
CA LYS A 24 -11.44 6.82 -2.89
C LYS A 24 -11.99 8.01 -2.08
N VAL A 25 -11.23 9.10 -1.94
CA VAL A 25 -11.72 10.29 -1.25
C VAL A 25 -12.61 11.09 -2.18
N ASN A 26 -13.87 10.67 -2.24
CA ASN A 26 -14.96 11.64 -2.25
C ASN A 26 -16.24 11.19 -1.52
N LEU A 27 -16.26 10.15 -0.67
CA LEU A 27 -17.57 9.70 -0.15
C LEU A 27 -17.77 9.27 1.32
N VAL A 28 -16.79 9.07 2.22
CA VAL A 28 -17.14 8.64 3.60
C VAL A 28 -16.18 9.14 4.69
N MET A 29 -16.74 9.80 5.72
CA MET A 29 -16.08 10.27 6.95
C MET A 29 -15.22 9.19 7.65
N GLY A 30 -15.62 7.92 7.55
CA GLY A 30 -14.90 6.77 8.13
C GLY A 30 -13.55 6.45 7.48
N VAL A 31 -13.26 6.97 6.28
CA VAL A 31 -11.96 6.76 5.63
C VAL A 31 -10.87 7.62 6.28
N GLU A 32 -11.17 8.88 6.58
CA GLU A 32 -10.24 9.78 7.27
C GLU A 32 -9.95 9.32 8.69
N GLU A 33 -10.98 8.82 9.39
CA GLU A 33 -10.84 8.22 10.72
C GLU A 33 -9.91 6.99 10.68
N GLU A 34 -10.07 6.10 9.69
CA GLU A 34 -9.22 4.92 9.56
C GLU A 34 -7.76 5.29 9.22
N VAL A 35 -7.54 6.27 8.34
CA VAL A 35 -6.19 6.77 8.04
C VAL A 35 -5.53 7.35 9.29
N SER A 36 -6.26 8.15 10.07
CA SER A 36 -5.78 8.71 11.34
C SER A 36 -5.45 7.62 12.36
N ASN A 37 -6.31 6.61 12.49
CA ASN A 37 -6.12 5.44 13.35
C ASN A 37 -4.87 4.64 12.98
N ILE A 38 -4.67 4.37 11.69
CA ILE A 38 -3.48 3.68 11.18
C ILE A 38 -2.22 4.50 11.48
N SER A 39 -2.24 5.80 11.20
CA SER A 39 -1.12 6.70 11.49
C SER A 39 -0.75 6.72 12.99
N SER A 40 -1.74 6.77 13.87
CA SER A 40 -1.54 6.73 15.33
C SER A 40 -0.91 5.42 15.81
N LYS A 41 -1.37 4.27 15.27
CA LYS A 41 -0.82 2.95 15.56
C LYS A 41 0.64 2.84 15.11
N LEU A 42 0.94 3.28 13.89
CA LEU A 42 2.28 3.28 13.33
C LEU A 42 3.25 4.14 14.18
N THR A 43 2.81 5.32 14.59
CA THR A 43 3.59 6.19 15.50
C THR A 43 3.87 5.52 16.85
N THR A 44 2.90 4.76 17.37
CA THR A 44 3.09 4.01 18.63
C THR A 44 4.11 2.89 18.46
N ILE A 45 4.04 2.16 17.34
CA ILE A 45 5.01 1.11 17.00
C ILE A 45 6.41 1.70 16.90
N GLU A 46 6.58 2.82 16.19
CA GLU A 46 7.86 3.51 16.06
C GLU A 46 8.49 3.83 17.44
N LYS A 47 7.70 4.39 18.36
CA LYS A 47 8.16 4.73 19.72
C LYS A 47 8.60 3.49 20.52
N VAL A 48 7.83 2.40 20.43
CA VAL A 48 8.17 1.14 21.11
C VAL A 48 9.47 0.56 20.55
N LEU A 49 9.66 0.61 19.24
CA LEU A 49 10.87 0.10 18.60
C LEU A 49 12.10 0.95 18.92
N HIS A 50 11.95 2.26 18.99
CA HIS A 50 13.02 3.15 19.42
C HIS A 50 13.46 2.86 20.87
N ASP A 51 12.52 2.61 21.79
CA ASP A 51 12.88 2.17 23.15
C ASP A 51 13.56 0.79 23.15
N ALA A 52 13.04 -0.14 22.33
CA ALA A 52 13.58 -1.49 22.21
C ALA A 52 15.02 -1.49 21.69
N GLU A 53 15.36 -0.73 20.62
CA GLU A 53 16.74 -0.72 20.11
C GLU A 53 17.71 -0.15 21.15
N ARG A 54 17.32 0.90 21.90
CA ARG A 54 18.15 1.43 23.00
C ARG A 54 18.45 0.39 24.08
N ARG A 55 17.57 -0.62 24.22
CA ARG A 55 17.71 -1.73 25.17
C ARG A 55 18.38 -2.96 24.58
N ARG A 56 18.49 -3.08 23.25
CA ARG A 56 19.00 -4.26 22.50
C ARG A 56 20.30 -4.83 23.06
N LEU A 57 21.26 -3.97 23.42
CA LEU A 57 22.56 -4.40 23.92
C LEU A 57 22.57 -4.78 25.42
N LYS A 58 21.58 -4.31 26.18
CA LYS A 58 21.49 -4.49 27.64
C LYS A 58 20.52 -5.59 28.03
N ASP A 59 19.54 -5.86 27.17
CA ASP A 59 18.49 -6.84 27.38
C ASP A 59 18.50 -7.83 26.21
N ARG A 60 19.08 -9.02 26.46
CA ARG A 60 19.27 -10.05 25.44
C ARG A 60 17.95 -10.51 24.83
N SER A 61 16.87 -10.55 25.62
CA SER A 61 15.56 -10.97 25.15
C SER A 61 14.98 -9.95 24.16
N VAL A 62 15.17 -8.66 24.44
CA VAL A 62 14.80 -7.58 23.50
C VAL A 62 15.62 -7.67 22.22
N GLY A 63 16.92 -7.94 22.32
CA GLY A 63 17.78 -8.09 21.15
C GLY A 63 17.37 -9.25 20.23
N ILE A 64 17.06 -10.43 20.80
CA ILE A 64 16.56 -11.58 20.03
C ILE A 64 15.21 -11.26 19.37
N TRP A 65 14.33 -10.53 20.06
CA TRP A 65 13.05 -10.14 19.49
C TRP A 65 13.22 -9.18 18.31
N LEU A 66 14.14 -8.21 18.41
CA LEU A 66 14.44 -7.27 17.32
C LEU A 66 15.09 -7.96 16.11
N GLU A 67 15.96 -8.94 16.30
CA GLU A 67 16.53 -9.73 15.19
C GLU A 67 15.44 -10.49 14.44
N LYS A 68 14.51 -11.15 15.16
CA LYS A 68 13.37 -11.82 14.52
C LYS A 68 12.46 -10.84 13.78
N LEU A 69 12.30 -9.63 14.33
CA LEU A 69 11.53 -8.58 13.67
C LEU A 69 12.23 -8.13 12.37
N GLU A 70 13.55 -7.94 12.38
CA GLU A 70 14.35 -7.66 11.18
C GLU A 70 14.11 -8.74 10.11
N ASP A 71 14.22 -10.03 10.46
CA ASP A 71 13.97 -11.14 9.54
C ASP A 71 12.55 -11.09 8.95
N THR A 72 11.55 -10.84 9.79
CA THR A 72 10.14 -10.75 9.38
C THR A 72 9.90 -9.57 8.42
N THR A 73 10.63 -8.45 8.59
CA THR A 73 10.47 -7.29 7.69
C THR A 73 10.91 -7.58 6.26
N TYR A 74 11.84 -8.51 6.04
CA TYR A 74 12.20 -8.95 4.69
C TYR A 74 11.06 -9.74 4.02
N GLU A 75 10.38 -10.62 4.77
CA GLU A 75 9.20 -11.34 4.25
C GLU A 75 8.04 -10.37 3.92
N MET A 76 7.92 -9.27 4.67
CA MET A 76 6.91 -8.25 4.42
C MET A 76 7.16 -7.45 3.13
N ASP A 77 8.42 -7.15 2.80
CA ASP A 77 8.78 -6.42 1.57
C ASP A 77 8.34 -7.23 0.32
N ASP A 78 8.61 -8.54 0.32
CA ASP A 78 8.18 -9.46 -0.75
C ASP A 78 6.66 -9.49 -0.92
N VAL A 79 5.91 -9.52 0.19
CA VAL A 79 4.44 -9.52 0.17
C VAL A 79 3.89 -8.17 -0.33
N LEU A 80 4.52 -7.06 0.05
CA LEU A 80 4.13 -5.73 -0.40
C LEU A 80 4.38 -5.52 -1.90
N ASP A 81 5.50 -6.04 -2.41
CA ASP A 81 5.80 -6.04 -3.83
C ASP A 81 4.80 -6.88 -4.64
N GLU A 82 4.44 -8.07 -4.15
CA GLU A 82 3.41 -8.90 -4.78
C GLU A 82 2.05 -8.18 -4.80
N TRP A 83 1.69 -7.51 -3.71
CA TRP A 83 0.46 -6.74 -3.64
C TRP A 83 0.48 -5.56 -4.64
N ASN A 84 1.55 -4.77 -4.66
CA ASN A 84 1.72 -3.67 -5.61
C ASN A 84 1.58 -4.16 -7.06
N PHE A 85 2.22 -5.27 -7.39
CA PHE A 85 2.11 -5.90 -8.71
C PHE A 85 0.66 -6.26 -9.06
N LYS A 86 -0.08 -6.90 -8.14
CA LYS A 86 -1.50 -7.28 -8.35
C LYS A 86 -2.40 -6.07 -8.56
N ILE A 87 -2.22 -4.98 -7.81
CA ILE A 87 -2.98 -3.74 -7.98
C ILE A 87 -2.73 -3.14 -9.37
N HIS A 88 -1.46 -3.02 -9.77
CA HIS A 88 -1.07 -2.43 -11.03
C HIS A 88 -1.60 -3.24 -12.21
N ARG A 89 -1.52 -4.57 -12.13
CA ARG A 89 -2.12 -5.47 -13.11
C ARG A 89 -3.64 -5.26 -13.24
N ALA A 90 -4.36 -5.22 -12.13
CA ALA A 90 -5.81 -5.01 -12.15
C ALA A 90 -6.18 -3.64 -12.76
N LYS A 91 -5.40 -2.59 -12.49
CA LYS A 91 -5.60 -1.25 -13.08
C LYS A 91 -5.39 -1.28 -14.59
N ASN A 92 -4.33 -1.94 -15.06
CA ASN A 92 -4.00 -2.09 -16.49
C ASN A 92 -5.02 -2.93 -17.27
N GLU A 93 -5.55 -3.98 -16.66
CA GLU A 93 -6.61 -4.81 -17.27
C GLU A 93 -7.91 -4.01 -17.42
N ARG A 94 -8.28 -3.19 -16.42
CA ARG A 94 -9.44 -2.29 -16.49
C ARG A 94 -9.28 -1.20 -17.55
N THR A 95 -8.12 -0.55 -17.65
CA THR A 95 -7.87 0.45 -18.70
C THR A 95 -7.88 -0.16 -20.09
N ASN A 96 -7.30 -1.35 -20.29
CA ASN A 96 -7.35 -2.06 -21.57
C ASN A 96 -8.77 -2.49 -21.97
N GLN A 97 -9.58 -2.96 -21.03
CA GLN A 97 -10.99 -3.26 -21.28
C GLN A 97 -11.78 -2.00 -21.64
N ASN A 98 -11.58 -0.91 -20.90
CA ASN A 98 -12.23 0.37 -21.22
C ASN A 98 -11.81 0.88 -22.61
N ALA A 99 -10.54 0.78 -22.99
CA ALA A 99 -10.07 1.16 -24.32
C ALA A 99 -10.69 0.30 -25.45
N ARG A 100 -10.94 -0.99 -25.20
CA ARG A 100 -11.63 -1.88 -26.16
C ARG A 100 -13.13 -1.62 -26.27
N MET A 101 -13.78 -1.17 -25.20
CA MET A 101 -15.20 -0.81 -25.20
C MET A 101 -15.48 0.59 -25.76
N GLN A 102 -14.47 1.42 -26.00
CA GLN A 102 -14.63 2.71 -26.65
C GLN A 102 -15.10 2.51 -28.10
N PRO A 103 -16.22 3.12 -28.52
CA PRO A 103 -16.69 3.01 -29.89
C PRO A 103 -15.67 3.65 -30.83
N THR A 104 -14.98 2.83 -31.61
CA THR A 104 -14.06 3.30 -32.64
C THR A 104 -14.84 4.08 -33.71
N LEU A 105 -14.22 5.11 -34.28
CA LEU A 105 -14.83 5.97 -35.32
C LEU A 105 -15.40 5.14 -36.48
N ARG A 106 -14.83 3.97 -36.74
CA ARG A 106 -15.28 3.00 -37.74
C ARG A 106 -16.69 2.47 -37.48
N ASN A 107 -17.06 2.23 -36.22
CA ASN A 107 -18.40 1.77 -35.83
C ASN A 107 -19.44 2.91 -35.94
N LYS A 108 -19.03 4.16 -35.74
CA LYS A 108 -19.92 5.34 -35.92
C LYS A 108 -20.25 5.59 -37.40
N ILE A 109 -19.29 5.41 -38.30
CA ILE A 109 -19.49 5.59 -39.75
C ILE A 109 -20.44 4.51 -40.31
N MET A 110 -20.28 3.25 -39.89
CA MET A 110 -21.19 2.17 -40.33
C MET A 110 -22.64 2.33 -39.85
N LEU A 111 -22.88 3.03 -38.73
CA LEU A 111 -24.25 3.32 -38.24
C LEU A 111 -24.95 4.42 -39.03
N ILE A 112 -24.19 5.33 -39.66
CA ILE A 112 -24.73 6.45 -40.45
C ILE A 112 -25.10 6.00 -41.87
N ASP A 113 -24.32 5.08 -42.47
CA ASP A 113 -24.55 4.60 -43.84
C ASP A 113 -25.65 3.51 -43.94
N GLY A 114 -26.07 2.94 -42.80
CA GLY A 114 -27.08 1.87 -42.73
C GLY A 114 -28.53 2.34 -42.50
N SER A 115 -28.77 3.65 -42.35
CA SER A 115 -30.13 4.22 -42.24
C SER A 115 -30.56 4.78 -43.61
N LYS A 116 -31.00 3.90 -44.50
CA LYS A 116 -31.78 4.27 -45.71
C LYS A 116 -33.19 3.71 -45.58
#